data_AF-A0A935W3T1-F1
#
_entry.id   AF-A0A935W3T1-F1
#
_cell.length_a   1.000
_cell.length_b   1.000
_cell.length_c   1.000
_cell.angle_alpha   90.00
_cell.angle_beta   90.00
_cell.angle_gamma   90.00
#
_symmetry.space_group_name_H-M   'P 1'
#
loop_
_entity.id
_entity.type
_entity.pdbx_description
1 polymer ?
#
loop_
_entity_poly.entity_id
_entity_poly.type
_entity_poly.pdbx_seq_one_letter_code
_entity_poly.pdbx_strand_id
1 'polypeptide(L)'
;MSDSWDRGAKEEVTFAHLLAAAQVERIATAALSIVQCAAQEGTLRGLLTGSLDLLGREQSKAKDTLWELELLRILVHHKIDATLGEPDLSVQFSGSPVGFACKKIYSEGNVSKVLSNAVSQIEREGEFGIIALNLDDLLPANAILKAPTLSAMSSMLEDRNNFFLRTHERHLRKYLTPGRAISVLVSCAAIADVENAENRFMNTRQTTVWQIPGIPDAKAEKMNRFIAAMSSQYVAA
;
A
#
# COMPACT_ATOMS: atom_id res chain seq x y z
N MET A 1 2.26 26.44 5.41
CA MET A 1 2.53 26.98 4.07
C MET A 1 3.31 28.27 4.28
N SER A 2 4.47 28.44 3.65
CA SER A 2 5.29 29.65 3.85
C SER A 2 4.80 30.79 2.98
N ASP A 3 4.95 32.03 3.48
CA ASP A 3 4.59 33.30 2.81
C ASP A 3 5.21 33.51 1.42
N SER A 4 6.14 32.65 1.00
CA SER A 4 6.74 32.65 -0.34
C SER A 4 5.82 32.05 -1.40
N TRP A 5 4.95 31.09 -1.02
CA TRP A 5 3.99 30.47 -1.94
C TRP A 5 2.91 31.48 -2.40
N ASP A 6 2.42 32.29 -1.47
CA ASP A 6 1.40 33.31 -1.76
C ASP A 6 1.95 34.52 -2.55
N ARG A 7 3.28 34.68 -2.60
CA ARG A 7 3.95 35.77 -3.33
C ARG A 7 4.30 35.44 -4.77
N GLY A 8 4.05 34.21 -5.25
CA GLY A 8 4.27 33.83 -6.64
C GLY A 8 5.72 33.87 -7.11
N ALA A 9 6.69 33.90 -6.18
CA ALA A 9 8.12 33.93 -6.48
C ALA A 9 8.60 32.55 -6.92
N LYS A 10 8.35 32.20 -8.19
CA LYS A 10 8.78 30.92 -8.80
C LYS A 10 10.29 30.68 -8.68
N GLU A 11 11.07 31.74 -8.52
CA GLU A 11 12.53 31.72 -8.36
C GLU A 11 13.00 31.14 -7.01
N GLU A 12 12.11 30.98 -6.02
CA GLU A 12 12.42 30.43 -4.68
C GLU A 12 12.05 28.95 -4.51
N VAL A 13 11.50 28.30 -5.55
CA VAL A 13 11.12 26.88 -5.48
C VAL A 13 12.35 26.00 -5.62
N THR A 14 12.74 25.34 -4.53
CA THR A 14 13.84 24.38 -4.50
C THR A 14 13.35 22.96 -4.83
N PHE A 15 14.27 22.07 -5.18
CA PHE A 15 13.97 20.65 -5.34
C PHE A 15 13.40 20.03 -4.04
N ALA A 16 13.87 20.48 -2.88
CA ALA A 16 13.33 20.04 -1.59
C ALA A 16 11.85 20.44 -1.41
N HIS A 17 11.44 21.62 -1.89
CA HIS A 17 10.03 22.03 -1.88
C HIS A 17 9.17 21.11 -2.76
N LEU A 18 9.67 20.69 -3.92
CA LEU A 18 8.96 19.75 -4.80
C LEU A 18 8.77 18.37 -4.15
N LEU A 19 9.81 17.85 -3.49
CA LEU A 19 9.73 16.59 -2.76
C LEU A 19 8.77 16.68 -1.56
N ALA A 20 8.84 17.77 -0.80
CA ALA A 20 7.93 18.01 0.32
C ALA A 20 6.47 18.09 -0.16
N ALA A 21 6.22 18.78 -1.28
CA ALA A 21 4.88 18.85 -1.87
C ALA A 21 4.36 17.46 -2.28
N ALA A 22 5.19 16.62 -2.90
CA ALA A 22 4.83 15.25 -3.24
C ALA A 22 4.51 14.40 -2.00
N GLN A 23 5.29 14.52 -0.92
CA GLN A 23 4.99 13.82 0.34
C GLN A 23 3.66 14.28 0.95
N VAL A 24 3.45 15.60 1.02
CA VAL A 24 2.21 16.18 1.55
C VAL A 24 1.00 15.76 0.73
N GLU A 25 1.11 15.78 -0.60
CA GLU A 25 0.04 15.33 -1.50
C GLU A 25 -0.36 13.89 -1.17
N ARG A 26 0.61 12.96 -1.10
CA ARG A 26 0.34 11.55 -0.78
C ARG A 26 -0.35 11.37 0.58
N ILE A 27 0.16 12.06 1.61
CA ILE A 27 -0.38 12.01 2.98
C ILE A 27 -1.81 12.58 3.01
N ALA A 28 -2.01 13.77 2.45
CA ALA A 28 -3.31 14.44 2.43
C ALA A 28 -4.35 13.61 1.67
N THR A 29 -3.96 13.10 0.49
CA THR A 29 -4.77 12.22 -0.35
C THR A 29 -5.22 10.97 0.42
N ALA A 30 -4.35 10.33 1.20
CA ALA A 30 -4.74 9.19 2.04
C ALA A 30 -5.63 9.61 3.22
N ALA A 31 -5.28 10.71 3.90
CA ALA A 31 -6.00 11.23 5.07
C ALA A 31 -7.45 11.64 4.76
N LEU A 32 -7.77 12.00 3.52
CA LEU A 32 -9.15 12.23 3.09
C LEU A 32 -10.06 11.00 3.33
N SER A 33 -9.51 9.79 3.40
CA SER A 33 -10.27 8.56 3.69
C SER A 33 -10.69 8.45 5.16
N ILE A 34 -10.09 9.24 6.06
CA ILE A 34 -10.42 9.24 7.50
C ILE A 34 -11.89 9.59 7.72
N VAL A 35 -12.48 10.45 6.88
CA VAL A 35 -13.90 10.84 7.01
C VAL A 35 -14.85 9.65 6.90
N GLN A 36 -14.41 8.55 6.28
CA GLN A 36 -15.17 7.31 6.10
C GLN A 36 -14.98 6.34 7.27
N CYS A 37 -14.13 6.66 8.24
CA CYS A 37 -13.75 5.79 9.33
C CYS A 37 -14.64 6.04 10.56
N ALA A 38 -15.02 5.00 11.28
CA ALA A 38 -15.75 5.14 12.54
C ALA A 38 -14.87 5.72 13.66
N ALA A 39 -13.57 5.39 13.67
CA ALA A 39 -12.60 5.78 14.71
C ALA A 39 -11.66 6.92 14.25
N GLN A 40 -12.22 7.99 13.68
CA GLN A 40 -11.48 9.08 13.02
C GLN A 40 -10.34 9.66 13.88
N GLU A 41 -10.62 9.93 15.16
CA GLU A 41 -9.65 10.53 16.07
C GLU A 41 -8.45 9.60 16.32
N GLY A 42 -8.69 8.31 16.51
CA GLY A 42 -7.64 7.32 16.72
C GLY A 42 -6.73 7.20 15.49
N THR A 43 -7.32 7.15 14.30
CA THR A 43 -6.58 7.10 13.04
C THR A 43 -5.77 8.37 12.80
N LEU A 44 -6.34 9.55 13.06
CA LEU A 44 -5.61 10.81 12.94
C LEU A 44 -4.45 10.90 13.93
N ARG A 45 -4.66 10.50 15.19
CA ARG A 45 -3.57 10.41 16.18
C ARG A 45 -2.48 9.44 15.72
N GLY A 46 -2.85 8.32 15.11
CA GLY A 46 -1.93 7.36 14.50
C GLY A 46 -1.02 8.00 13.46
N LEU A 47 -1.59 8.76 12.51
CA LEU A 47 -0.83 9.53 11.51
C LEU A 47 0.10 10.58 12.12
N LEU A 48 -0.25 11.14 13.28
CA LEU A 48 0.56 12.14 13.96
C LEU A 48 1.62 11.53 14.90
N THR A 49 1.69 10.20 15.02
CA THR A 49 2.58 9.51 15.95
C THR A 49 3.83 8.96 15.26
N GLY A 50 4.92 9.72 15.37
CA GLY A 50 6.22 9.39 14.78
C GLY A 50 6.45 10.10 13.44
N SER A 51 7.47 9.67 12.70
CA SER A 51 7.86 10.31 11.45
C SER A 51 6.98 9.94 10.25
N LEU A 52 6.72 10.91 9.38
CA LEU A 52 6.14 10.72 8.04
C LEU A 52 7.14 11.05 6.93
N ASP A 53 8.44 11.01 7.20
CA ASP A 53 9.45 11.08 6.14
C ASP A 53 9.38 9.80 5.28
N LEU A 54 8.78 9.93 4.11
CA LEU A 54 8.57 8.83 3.17
C LEU A 54 9.85 8.45 2.40
N LEU A 55 10.91 9.25 2.48
CA LEU A 55 12.22 8.97 1.90
C LEU A 55 13.17 8.30 2.90
N GLY A 56 12.95 8.53 4.20
CA GLY A 56 13.65 7.83 5.28
C GLY A 56 13.15 6.39 5.46
N ARG A 57 13.99 5.52 6.04
CA ARG A 57 13.66 4.11 6.36
C ARG A 57 13.30 3.87 7.83
N GLU A 58 13.15 4.93 8.61
CA GLU A 58 12.77 4.79 10.01
C GLU A 58 11.38 4.17 10.15
N GLN A 59 11.26 3.25 11.11
CA GLN A 59 9.98 2.64 11.43
C GLN A 59 9.13 3.65 12.19
N SER A 60 7.87 3.81 11.79
CA SER A 60 6.97 4.71 12.50
C SER A 60 5.52 4.24 12.44
N LYS A 61 4.78 4.48 13.53
CA LYS A 61 3.34 4.21 13.57
C LYS A 61 2.59 5.08 12.57
N ALA A 62 3.08 6.29 12.31
CA ALA A 62 2.51 7.17 11.31
C ALA A 62 2.56 6.57 9.90
N LYS A 63 3.68 5.96 9.48
CA LYS A 63 3.78 5.27 8.20
C LYS A 63 2.90 4.03 8.13
N ASP A 64 2.80 3.26 9.22
CA ASP A 64 1.91 2.10 9.28
C ASP A 64 0.45 2.54 9.08
N THR A 65 0.04 3.59 9.79
CA THR A 65 -1.31 4.18 9.67
C THR A 65 -1.57 4.75 8.27
N LEU A 66 -0.55 5.38 7.67
CA LEU A 66 -0.63 5.87 6.30
C LEU A 66 -0.87 4.71 5.32
N TRP A 67 -0.19 3.57 5.49
CA TRP A 67 -0.41 2.41 4.64
C TRP A 67 -1.84 1.88 4.72
N GLU A 68 -2.40 1.75 5.93
CA GLU A 68 -3.80 1.34 6.13
C GLU A 68 -4.77 2.26 5.38
N LEU A 69 -4.57 3.58 5.49
CA LEU A 69 -5.40 4.59 4.82
C LEU A 69 -5.25 4.58 3.30
N GLU A 70 -4.02 4.40 2.80
CA GLU A 70 -3.77 4.29 1.37
C GLU A 70 -4.46 3.07 0.78
N LEU A 71 -4.40 1.92 1.47
CA LEU A 71 -5.07 0.72 1.00
C LEU A 71 -6.60 0.87 1.07
N LEU A 72 -7.15 1.45 2.14
CA LEU A 72 -8.57 1.79 2.22
C LEU A 72 -9.00 2.61 1.00
N ARG A 73 -8.26 3.69 0.71
CA ARG A 73 -8.55 4.58 -0.43
C ARG A 73 -8.56 3.80 -1.74
N ILE A 74 -7.56 2.96 -1.96
CA ILE A 74 -7.46 2.13 -3.18
C ILE A 74 -8.71 1.26 -3.30
N LEU A 75 -9.07 0.52 -2.25
CA LEU A 75 -10.23 -0.37 -2.27
C LEU A 75 -11.53 0.40 -2.56
N VAL A 76 -11.75 1.52 -1.87
CA VAL A 76 -12.95 2.36 -2.06
C VAL A 76 -12.99 2.98 -3.47
N HIS A 77 -11.84 3.37 -4.02
CA HIS A 77 -11.74 3.87 -5.40
C HIS A 77 -12.17 2.80 -6.42
N HIS A 78 -11.79 1.54 -6.17
CA HIS A 78 -12.24 0.36 -6.90
C HIS A 78 -13.69 -0.06 -6.58
N LYS A 79 -14.46 0.76 -5.86
CA LYS A 79 -15.86 0.49 -5.45
C LYS A 79 -16.00 -0.77 -4.59
N ILE A 80 -14.95 -1.14 -3.88
CA ILE A 80 -14.98 -2.21 -2.88
C ILE A 80 -15.42 -1.57 -1.55
N ASP A 81 -16.46 -2.15 -0.95
CA ASP A 81 -16.95 -1.73 0.36
C ASP A 81 -15.94 -2.16 1.44
N ALA A 82 -15.10 -1.20 1.83
CA ALA A 82 -13.96 -1.40 2.72
C ALA A 82 -14.05 -0.42 3.90
N THR A 83 -13.68 -0.89 5.09
CA THR A 83 -13.66 -0.10 6.31
C THR A 83 -12.41 -0.40 7.14
N LEU A 84 -11.95 0.57 7.93
CA LEU A 84 -10.94 0.34 8.97
C LEU A 84 -11.55 -0.44 10.13
N GLY A 85 -10.78 -1.38 10.67
CA GLY A 85 -11.16 -2.22 11.79
C GLY A 85 -10.25 -3.44 11.86
N GLU A 86 -10.32 -4.20 12.96
CA GLU A 86 -9.49 -5.40 13.11
C GLU A 86 -9.82 -6.44 12.02
N PRO A 87 -8.82 -7.08 11.37
CA PRO A 87 -7.39 -7.02 11.68
C PRO A 87 -6.72 -5.66 11.38
N ASP A 88 -6.89 -5.04 10.22
CA ASP A 88 -6.49 -3.63 10.00
C ASP A 88 -7.48 -2.95 9.03
N LEU A 89 -7.97 -3.70 8.02
CA LEU A 89 -9.17 -3.39 7.26
C LEU A 89 -10.10 -4.61 7.19
N SER A 90 -11.37 -4.36 6.91
CA SER A 90 -12.35 -5.38 6.53
C SER A 90 -13.05 -4.96 5.25
N VAL A 91 -13.29 -5.90 4.34
CA VAL A 91 -14.10 -5.67 3.14
C VAL A 91 -15.29 -6.60 3.13
N GLN A 92 -16.45 -6.11 2.69
CA GLN A 92 -17.59 -6.96 2.44
C GLN A 92 -17.52 -7.50 1.02
N PHE A 93 -17.34 -8.82 0.90
CA PHE A 93 -17.19 -9.45 -0.39
C PHE A 93 -18.09 -10.69 -0.55
N SER A 94 -19.05 -10.62 -1.48
CA SER A 94 -20.02 -11.70 -1.72
C SER A 94 -20.74 -12.19 -0.44
N GLY A 95 -21.08 -11.26 0.46
CA GLY A 95 -21.76 -11.57 1.73
C GLY A 95 -20.88 -12.16 2.82
N SER A 96 -19.55 -12.15 2.66
CA SER A 96 -18.61 -12.55 3.72
C SER A 96 -17.58 -11.44 3.98
N PRO A 97 -17.25 -11.16 5.25
CA PRO A 97 -16.17 -10.24 5.57
C PRO A 97 -14.82 -10.88 5.21
N VAL A 98 -13.95 -10.12 4.54
CA VAL A 98 -12.57 -10.50 4.27
C VAL A 98 -11.67 -9.52 5.00
N GLY A 99 -10.90 -10.02 5.95
CA GLY A 99 -9.97 -9.20 6.72
C GLY A 99 -8.66 -8.94 5.97
N PHE A 100 -8.09 -7.76 6.11
CA PHE A 100 -6.76 -7.42 5.62
C PHE A 100 -5.83 -7.13 6.80
N ALA A 101 -4.75 -7.91 6.90
CA ALA A 101 -3.64 -7.56 7.79
C ALA A 101 -2.63 -6.70 7.02
N CYS A 102 -2.64 -5.39 7.28
CA CYS A 102 -1.74 -4.40 6.72
C CYS A 102 -0.41 -4.42 7.47
N LYS A 103 0.70 -4.65 6.74
CA LYS A 103 2.05 -4.66 7.32
C LYS A 103 3.04 -3.97 6.41
N LYS A 104 3.85 -3.08 6.97
CA LYS A 104 5.04 -2.56 6.28
C LYS A 104 6.23 -3.49 6.47
N ILE A 105 7.00 -3.68 5.40
CA ILE A 105 8.25 -4.44 5.43
C ILE A 105 9.42 -3.45 5.49
N TYR A 106 10.00 -3.31 6.68
CA TYR A 106 11.16 -2.44 6.91
C TYR A 106 12.51 -3.15 6.67
N SER A 107 12.51 -4.49 6.58
CA SER A 107 13.72 -5.28 6.31
C SER A 107 13.37 -6.67 5.79
N GLU A 108 14.16 -7.20 4.86
CA GLU A 108 13.96 -8.54 4.30
C GLU A 108 14.19 -9.65 5.35
N GLY A 109 15.10 -9.43 6.32
CA GLY A 109 15.40 -10.41 7.37
C GLY A 109 14.23 -10.71 8.32
N ASN A 110 13.22 -9.85 8.38
CA ASN A 110 12.08 -10.00 9.30
C ASN A 110 10.79 -10.47 8.60
N VAL A 111 10.81 -10.75 7.30
CA VAL A 111 9.61 -11.09 6.51
C VAL A 111 8.86 -12.28 7.11
N SER A 112 9.53 -13.36 7.48
CA SER A 112 8.86 -14.54 8.06
C SER A 112 8.12 -14.22 9.37
N LYS A 113 8.67 -13.33 10.21
CA LYS A 113 8.03 -12.91 11.46
C LYS A 113 6.81 -12.04 11.17
N VAL A 114 6.93 -11.11 10.23
CA VAL A 114 5.82 -10.24 9.81
C VAL A 114 4.67 -11.07 9.25
N LEU A 115 4.96 -12.03 8.37
CA LEU A 115 3.95 -12.95 7.81
C LEU A 115 3.27 -13.77 8.91
N SER A 116 4.04 -14.30 9.87
CA SER A 116 3.48 -15.05 10.99
C SER A 116 2.50 -14.19 11.81
N ASN A 117 2.87 -12.96 12.12
CA ASN A 117 2.02 -12.04 12.88
C ASN A 117 0.75 -11.67 12.10
N ALA A 118 0.87 -11.42 10.79
CA ALA A 118 -0.26 -11.10 9.93
C ALA A 118 -1.27 -12.26 9.87
N VAL A 119 -0.77 -13.50 9.73
CA VAL A 119 -1.63 -14.70 9.79
C VAL A 119 -2.31 -14.80 11.14
N SER A 120 -1.57 -14.69 12.25
CA SER A 120 -2.17 -14.76 13.59
C SER A 120 -3.22 -13.66 13.84
N GLN A 121 -3.07 -12.48 13.22
CA GLN A 121 -4.08 -11.41 13.29
C GLN A 121 -5.35 -11.79 12.52
N ILE A 122 -5.21 -12.28 11.29
CA ILE A 122 -6.34 -12.77 10.48
C ILE A 122 -7.08 -13.89 11.21
N GLU A 123 -6.35 -14.82 11.84
CA GLU A 123 -6.92 -15.96 12.56
C GLU A 123 -7.79 -15.60 13.76
N ARG A 124 -7.49 -14.48 14.43
CA ARG A 124 -8.27 -14.04 15.59
C ARG A 124 -9.55 -13.32 15.19
N GLU A 125 -9.50 -12.57 14.09
CA GLU A 125 -10.51 -11.57 13.76
C GLU A 125 -11.42 -11.99 12.59
N GLY A 126 -11.06 -13.03 11.83
CA GLY A 126 -11.83 -13.43 10.65
C GLY A 126 -11.71 -14.91 10.26
N GLU A 127 -12.62 -15.33 9.39
CA GLU A 127 -12.64 -16.69 8.83
C GLU A 127 -11.53 -16.88 7.76
N PHE A 128 -11.27 -15.82 6.99
CA PHE A 128 -10.17 -15.76 6.04
C PHE A 128 -9.78 -14.31 5.73
N GLY A 129 -8.56 -14.12 5.21
CA GLY A 129 -8.06 -12.78 4.93
C GLY A 129 -6.95 -12.68 3.88
N ILE A 130 -6.54 -11.44 3.63
CA ILE A 130 -5.47 -11.05 2.72
C ILE A 130 -4.37 -10.40 3.55
N ILE A 131 -3.12 -10.78 3.28
CA ILE A 131 -1.97 -10.10 3.87
C ILE A 131 -1.57 -8.97 2.93
N ALA A 132 -1.64 -7.72 3.39
CA ALA A 132 -1.32 -6.54 2.60
C ALA A 132 0.04 -5.96 3.01
N LEU A 133 1.05 -6.24 2.20
CA LEU A 133 2.43 -5.84 2.42
C LEU A 133 2.77 -4.55 1.66
N ASN A 134 3.36 -3.60 2.37
CA ASN A 134 3.94 -2.41 1.78
C ASN A 134 5.48 -2.50 1.82
N LEU A 135 6.12 -2.24 0.67
CA LEU A 135 7.56 -2.41 0.46
C LEU A 135 8.32 -1.08 0.35
N ASP A 136 7.69 0.05 0.66
CA ASP A 136 8.27 1.38 0.39
C ASP A 136 9.63 1.54 1.08
N ASP A 137 9.76 1.09 2.32
CA ASP A 137 11.01 1.19 3.10
C ASP A 137 12.10 0.21 2.62
N LEU A 138 11.80 -0.68 1.67
CA LEU A 138 12.79 -1.49 0.96
C LEU A 138 13.36 -0.79 -0.29
N LEU A 139 12.83 0.37 -0.67
CA LEU A 139 13.42 1.22 -1.71
C LEU A 139 14.66 1.97 -1.19
N PRO A 140 15.54 2.47 -2.07
CA PRO A 140 16.70 3.27 -1.66
C PRO A 140 16.28 4.46 -0.77
N ALA A 141 16.93 4.58 0.40
CA ALA A 141 16.67 5.68 1.32
C ALA A 141 17.17 7.01 0.74
N ASN A 142 16.49 8.11 1.09
CA ASN A 142 16.88 9.48 0.69
C ASN A 142 17.04 9.67 -0.82
N ALA A 143 16.30 8.89 -1.61
CA ALA A 143 16.37 8.88 -3.06
C ALA A 143 14.98 8.77 -3.67
N ILE A 144 14.82 9.34 -4.86
CA ILE A 144 13.64 9.15 -5.70
C ILE A 144 13.96 8.18 -6.84
N LEU A 145 12.94 7.52 -7.37
CA LEU A 145 13.12 6.67 -8.54
C LEU A 145 13.08 7.52 -9.80
N LYS A 146 13.89 7.17 -10.79
CA LYS A 146 13.96 7.91 -12.05
C LYS A 146 13.64 6.99 -13.22
N ALA A 147 12.79 7.44 -14.13
CA ALA A 147 12.42 6.70 -15.34
C ALA A 147 12.10 7.65 -16.51
N PRO A 148 12.27 7.21 -17.77
CA PRO A 148 11.94 8.04 -18.92
C PRO A 148 10.43 8.20 -19.12
N THR A 149 9.61 7.23 -18.71
CA THR A 149 8.16 7.23 -18.91
C THR A 149 7.43 6.61 -17.72
N LEU A 150 6.13 6.85 -17.62
CA LEU A 150 5.27 6.23 -16.60
C LEU A 150 5.23 4.71 -16.74
N SER A 151 5.20 4.19 -17.96
CA SER A 151 5.24 2.75 -18.22
C SER A 151 6.54 2.12 -17.71
N ALA A 152 7.69 2.77 -17.93
CA ALA A 152 8.96 2.32 -17.40
C ALA A 152 8.99 2.35 -15.87
N MET A 153 8.47 3.43 -15.24
CA MET A 153 8.35 3.51 -13.78
C MET A 153 7.47 2.40 -13.20
N SER A 154 6.30 2.18 -13.81
CA SER A 154 5.40 1.08 -13.45
C SER A 154 6.08 -0.28 -13.55
N SER A 155 6.80 -0.54 -14.65
CA SER A 155 7.54 -1.79 -14.83
C SER A 155 8.61 -1.98 -13.75
N MET A 156 9.34 -0.92 -13.37
CA MET A 156 10.35 -0.98 -12.31
C MET A 156 9.74 -1.35 -10.95
N LEU A 157 8.60 -0.74 -10.59
CA LEU A 157 7.92 -1.04 -9.32
C LEU A 157 7.28 -2.44 -9.34
N GLU A 158 6.72 -2.86 -10.47
CA GLU A 158 6.18 -4.21 -10.65
C GLU A 158 7.28 -5.27 -10.52
N ASP A 159 8.44 -5.05 -11.16
CA ASP A 159 9.61 -5.92 -11.05
C ASP A 159 10.09 -6.03 -9.60
N ARG A 160 10.01 -4.94 -8.82
CA ARG A 160 10.34 -4.94 -7.39
C ARG A 160 9.37 -5.79 -6.59
N ASN A 161 8.06 -5.65 -6.82
CA ASN A 161 7.04 -6.48 -6.17
C ASN A 161 7.24 -7.97 -6.51
N ASN A 162 7.43 -8.27 -7.80
CA ASN A 162 7.64 -9.62 -8.29
C ASN A 162 8.94 -10.24 -7.77
N PHE A 163 10.01 -9.47 -7.67
CA PHE A 163 11.26 -9.90 -7.04
C PHE A 163 11.04 -10.27 -5.57
N PHE A 164 10.37 -9.43 -4.80
CA PHE A 164 10.05 -9.72 -3.40
C PHE A 164 9.23 -11.01 -3.26
N LEU A 165 8.18 -11.16 -4.07
CA LEU A 165 7.33 -12.35 -4.08
C LEU A 165 8.13 -13.62 -4.38
N ARG A 166 8.98 -13.63 -5.41
CA ARG A 166 9.84 -14.78 -5.77
C ARG A 166 10.83 -15.12 -4.66
N THR A 167 11.51 -14.11 -4.11
CA THR A 167 12.51 -14.30 -3.05
C THR A 167 11.89 -14.89 -1.78
N HIS A 168 10.65 -14.52 -1.45
CA HIS A 168 9.98 -14.97 -0.22
C HIS A 168 8.88 -16.02 -0.45
N GLU A 169 8.79 -16.60 -1.64
CA GLU A 169 7.74 -17.55 -2.03
C GLU A 169 7.60 -18.70 -1.03
N ARG A 170 8.73 -19.26 -0.56
CA ARG A 170 8.73 -20.35 0.43
C ARG A 170 8.00 -19.95 1.72
N HIS A 171 8.22 -18.73 2.22
CA HIS A 171 7.55 -18.25 3.42
C HIS A 171 6.08 -17.97 3.14
N LEU A 172 5.76 -17.32 2.02
CA LEU A 172 4.39 -17.04 1.60
C LEU A 172 3.57 -18.33 1.51
N ARG A 173 4.12 -19.37 0.86
CA ARG A 173 3.50 -20.70 0.78
C ARG A 173 3.26 -21.32 2.15
N LYS A 174 4.27 -21.33 3.02
CA LYS A 174 4.16 -21.87 4.39
C LYS A 174 2.95 -21.28 5.15
N TYR A 175 2.72 -19.98 5.00
CA TYR A 175 1.71 -19.24 5.77
C TYR A 175 0.33 -19.21 5.10
N LEU A 176 0.26 -19.32 3.77
CA LEU A 176 -0.99 -19.29 3.02
C LEU A 176 -1.61 -20.70 2.81
N THR A 177 -0.81 -21.78 2.76
CA THR A 177 -1.31 -23.16 2.55
C THR A 177 -2.36 -23.63 3.57
N PRO A 178 -2.28 -23.26 4.86
CA PRO A 178 -3.34 -23.59 5.83
C PRO A 178 -4.72 -22.99 5.49
N GLY A 179 -4.81 -22.11 4.49
CA GLY A 179 -6.07 -21.64 3.90
C GLY A 179 -6.76 -20.54 4.71
N ARG A 180 -6.09 -19.96 5.69
CA ARG A 180 -6.62 -18.90 6.57
C ARG A 180 -6.31 -17.50 6.02
N ALA A 181 -5.08 -17.29 5.53
CA ALA A 181 -4.81 -16.23 4.57
C ALA A 181 -4.82 -16.85 3.17
N ILE A 182 -5.52 -16.22 2.23
CA ILE A 182 -5.78 -16.80 0.89
C ILE A 182 -5.00 -16.10 -0.22
N SER A 183 -4.47 -14.91 0.05
CA SER A 183 -3.60 -14.19 -0.88
C SER A 183 -2.68 -13.23 -0.13
N VAL A 184 -1.66 -12.77 -0.83
CA VAL A 184 -0.84 -11.64 -0.41
C VAL A 184 -0.96 -10.55 -1.46
N LEU A 185 -1.27 -9.34 -1.01
CA LEU A 185 -1.19 -8.12 -1.80
C LEU A 185 0.14 -7.45 -1.46
N VAL A 186 0.98 -7.21 -2.46
CA VAL A 186 2.25 -6.51 -2.29
C VAL A 186 2.16 -5.18 -3.02
N SER A 187 2.45 -4.08 -2.32
CA SER A 187 2.42 -2.74 -2.89
C SER A 187 3.72 -2.01 -2.63
N CYS A 188 4.16 -1.24 -3.62
CA CYS A 188 5.32 -0.39 -3.53
C CYS A 188 4.98 0.95 -4.15
N ALA A 189 5.28 2.03 -3.43
CA ALA A 189 5.10 3.40 -3.87
C ALA A 189 6.36 4.22 -3.66
N ALA A 190 6.62 5.12 -4.61
CA ALA A 190 7.78 5.99 -4.62
C ALA A 190 7.41 7.37 -5.14
N ILE A 191 8.14 8.37 -4.64
CA ILE A 191 8.28 9.63 -5.36
C ILE A 191 9.17 9.34 -6.58
N ALA A 192 8.67 9.70 -7.76
CA ALA A 192 9.28 9.42 -9.04
C ALA A 192 9.64 10.72 -9.77
N ASP A 193 10.78 10.72 -10.44
CA ASP A 193 11.17 11.62 -11.52
C ASP A 193 10.90 10.93 -12.87
N VAL A 194 9.84 11.35 -13.56
CA VAL A 194 9.44 10.83 -14.85
C VAL A 194 9.70 11.88 -15.92
N GLU A 195 10.80 11.71 -16.67
CA GLU A 195 11.37 12.76 -17.51
C GLU A 195 10.39 13.31 -18.57
N ASN A 196 9.59 12.44 -19.18
CA ASN A 196 8.67 12.79 -20.27
C ASN A 196 7.21 12.95 -19.80
N ALA A 197 6.95 13.06 -18.48
CA ALA A 197 5.61 13.32 -17.97
C ALA A 197 5.33 14.82 -17.86
N GLU A 198 4.06 15.22 -18.02
CA GLU A 198 3.60 16.59 -17.78
C GLU A 198 3.96 17.05 -16.36
N ASN A 199 3.70 16.20 -15.37
CA ASN A 199 4.16 16.36 -14.00
C ASN A 199 5.40 15.50 -13.78
N ARG A 200 6.60 16.07 -13.96
CA ARG A 200 7.86 15.31 -13.84
C ARG A 200 8.03 14.63 -12.47
N PHE A 201 7.69 15.32 -11.37
CA PHE A 201 7.78 14.77 -10.02
C PHE A 201 6.39 14.37 -9.52
N MET A 202 6.21 13.10 -9.18
CA MET A 202 4.90 12.57 -8.76
C MET A 202 5.03 11.36 -7.84
N ASN A 203 3.94 11.02 -7.15
CA ASN A 203 3.81 9.73 -6.50
C ASN A 203 3.37 8.66 -7.50
N THR A 204 4.10 7.55 -7.53
CA THR A 204 3.74 6.37 -8.33
C THR A 204 3.61 5.17 -7.42
N ARG A 205 2.69 4.26 -7.76
CA ARG A 205 2.43 3.04 -7.00
C ARG A 205 2.20 1.88 -7.96
N GLN A 206 2.71 0.71 -7.58
CA GLN A 206 2.30 -0.55 -8.17
C GLN A 206 1.89 -1.54 -7.10
N THR A 207 0.87 -2.33 -7.42
CA THR A 207 0.31 -3.34 -6.52
C THR A 207 0.16 -4.65 -7.26
N THR A 208 0.70 -5.71 -6.68
CA THR A 208 0.65 -7.07 -7.23
C THR A 208 -0.09 -7.97 -6.25
N VAL A 209 -1.14 -8.65 -6.72
CA VAL A 209 -1.85 -9.65 -5.93
C VAL A 209 -1.30 -11.02 -6.28
N TRP A 210 -0.82 -11.75 -5.27
CA TRP A 210 -0.27 -13.09 -5.41
C TRP A 210 -1.13 -14.11 -4.66
N GLN A 211 -1.34 -15.26 -5.28
CA GLN A 211 -2.13 -16.37 -4.73
C GLN A 211 -1.34 -17.66 -4.75
N ILE A 212 -1.64 -18.53 -3.80
CA ILE A 212 -1.19 -19.92 -3.89
C ILE A 212 -1.97 -20.63 -5.00
N PRO A 213 -1.30 -21.38 -5.88
CA PRO A 213 -1.97 -22.33 -6.77
C PRO A 213 -2.70 -23.44 -5.98
N GLY A 214 -3.95 -23.73 -6.32
CA GLY A 214 -4.72 -24.83 -5.71
C GLY A 214 -5.56 -24.47 -4.48
N ILE A 215 -5.99 -23.21 -4.37
CA ILE A 215 -6.97 -22.79 -3.34
C ILE A 215 -8.29 -23.56 -3.54
N PRO A 216 -8.97 -24.04 -2.47
CA PRO A 216 -10.27 -24.71 -2.59
C PRO A 216 -11.31 -23.87 -3.34
N ASP A 217 -12.11 -24.51 -4.18
CA ASP A 217 -13.00 -23.88 -5.18
C ASP A 217 -13.86 -22.72 -4.64
N ALA A 218 -14.47 -22.90 -3.46
CA ALA A 218 -15.33 -21.87 -2.85
C ALA A 218 -14.56 -20.60 -2.42
N LYS A 219 -13.28 -20.73 -2.03
CA LYS A 219 -12.42 -19.58 -1.68
C LYS A 219 -11.78 -18.99 -2.95
N ALA A 220 -11.46 -19.83 -3.93
CA ALA A 220 -10.93 -19.40 -5.22
C ALA A 220 -11.91 -18.51 -5.98
N GLU A 221 -13.22 -18.81 -5.96
CA GLU A 221 -14.23 -17.98 -6.64
C GLU A 221 -14.32 -16.57 -6.03
N LYS A 222 -14.43 -16.47 -4.69
CA LYS A 222 -14.46 -15.18 -3.99
C LYS A 222 -13.21 -14.35 -4.32
N MET A 223 -12.06 -15.00 -4.32
CA MET A 223 -10.80 -14.37 -4.59
C MET A 223 -10.63 -13.95 -6.07
N ASN A 224 -11.08 -14.76 -7.03
CA ASN A 224 -11.08 -14.40 -8.45
C ASN A 224 -11.93 -13.17 -8.72
N ARG A 225 -13.08 -13.04 -8.05
CA ARG A 225 -13.91 -11.84 -8.16
C ARG A 225 -13.23 -10.62 -7.50
N PHE A 226 -12.49 -10.80 -6.40
CA PHE A 226 -11.68 -9.71 -5.80
C PHE A 226 -10.58 -9.25 -6.77
N ILE A 227 -9.83 -10.17 -7.38
CA ILE A 227 -8.87 -9.83 -8.44
C ILE A 227 -9.58 -9.10 -9.57
N ALA A 228 -10.70 -9.63 -10.06
CA ALA A 228 -11.43 -9.01 -11.17
C ALA A 228 -11.86 -7.57 -10.83
N ALA A 229 -12.33 -7.31 -9.61
CA ALA A 229 -12.66 -5.97 -9.14
C ALA A 229 -11.43 -5.04 -9.14
N MET A 230 -10.30 -5.49 -8.59
CA MET A 230 -9.03 -4.75 -8.60
C MET A 230 -8.48 -4.50 -10.02
N SER A 231 -8.68 -5.44 -10.96
CA SER A 231 -8.20 -5.33 -12.35
C SER A 231 -9.16 -4.58 -13.28
N SER A 232 -10.46 -4.52 -12.97
CA SER A 232 -11.51 -3.98 -13.86
C SER A 232 -11.39 -2.50 -14.22
N GLN A 233 -10.60 -1.71 -13.48
CA GLN A 233 -10.35 -0.30 -13.79
C GLN A 233 -9.08 -0.06 -14.62
N TYR A 234 -8.27 -1.09 -14.89
CA TYR A 234 -7.09 -0.97 -15.78
C TYR A 234 -7.45 -0.95 -17.28
N VAL A 235 -8.71 -1.21 -17.64
CA VAL A 235 -9.19 -1.26 -19.04
C VAL A 235 -9.88 0.05 -19.46
N ALA A 236 -10.10 0.99 -18.55
CA ALA A 236 -10.84 2.23 -18.79
C ALA A 236 -10.02 3.53 -18.58
N ALA A 237 -8.70 3.46 -18.72
CA ALA A 237 -7.79 4.61 -18.69
C ALA A 237 -7.02 4.73 -20.02
#